data_AF-A0A0X3BMD1-F1
#
_entry.id   AF-A0A0X3BMD1-F1
#
_cell.length_a   1.000
_cell.length_b   1.000
_cell.length_c   1.000
_cell.angle_alpha   90.00
_cell.angle_beta   90.00
_cell.angle_gamma   90.00
#
_symmetry.space_group_name_H-M   'P 1'
#
loop_
_entity.id
_entity.type
_entity.pdbx_description
1 polymer ?
#
loop_
_entity_poly.entity_id
_entity_poly.type
_entity_poly.pdbx_seq_one_letter_code
_entity_poly.pdbx_strand_id
1 'polypeptide(L)'
;MPIIVGKRRDEVLSAAAALEEELKEAGFVVRLDDRDMRPGAKYYHWEMRGVPLRIEIGPRDIDANTVVAVTRDGQKTKLDRRGVVEGVFSVLAEFREGIWETARQAMADRITVAATLEETAEAVKNGVAVVHWCGSQECAEKIETAVDASILGSDIRSDLITVSDGPCVACGDRGTSTLVARTY
;
A
#
# COMPACT_ATOMS: atom_id res chain seq x y z
N MET A 1 17.45 6.29 13.27
CA MET A 1 17.42 5.44 14.48
C MET A 1 18.83 5.19 14.99
N PRO A 2 19.28 5.97 15.99
CA PRO A 2 20.56 5.71 16.65
C PRO A 2 20.48 4.39 17.44
N ILE A 3 21.39 3.46 17.16
CA ILE A 3 21.54 2.20 17.87
C ILE A 3 22.73 2.34 18.83
N ILE A 4 22.42 2.71 20.06
CA ILE A 4 23.43 3.01 21.08
C ILE A 4 23.87 1.71 21.75
N VAL A 5 25.14 1.36 21.59
CA VAL A 5 25.78 0.22 22.26
C VAL A 5 27.08 0.68 22.89
N GLY A 6 27.27 0.38 24.17
CA GLY A 6 28.47 0.77 24.92
C GLY A 6 28.57 2.28 25.13
N LYS A 7 29.79 2.83 25.03
CA LYS A 7 30.09 4.23 25.38
C LYS A 7 30.05 5.22 24.20
N ARG A 8 29.76 4.77 22.98
CA ARG A 8 29.77 5.60 21.75
C ARG A 8 28.45 6.36 21.51
N ARG A 9 27.76 6.77 22.57
CA ARG A 9 26.43 7.40 22.49
C ARG A 9 26.47 8.70 21.69
N ASP A 10 27.37 9.59 22.06
CA ASP A 10 27.42 10.95 21.49
C ASP A 10 27.82 10.92 20.02
N GLU A 11 28.73 10.01 19.66
CA GLU A 11 29.13 9.77 18.27
C GLU A 11 27.96 9.28 17.42
N VAL A 12 27.20 8.29 17.91
CA VAL A 12 26.03 7.76 17.20
C VAL A 12 24.92 8.81 17.07
N LEU A 13 24.68 9.61 18.10
CA LEU A 13 23.68 10.69 18.04
C LEU A 13 24.10 11.79 17.08
N SER A 14 25.38 12.19 17.09
CA SER A 14 25.91 13.18 16.15
C SER A 14 25.80 12.70 14.70
N ALA A 15 26.18 11.45 14.43
CA ALA A 15 26.04 10.85 13.10
C ALA A 15 24.58 10.75 12.65
N ALA A 16 23.66 10.41 13.57
CA ALA A 16 22.24 10.34 13.28
C ALA A 16 21.61 11.72 13.02
N ALA A 17 22.03 12.76 13.74
CA ALA A 17 21.60 14.13 13.52
C ALA A 17 22.11 14.68 12.18
N ALA A 18 23.38 14.42 11.84
CA ALA A 18 23.94 14.80 10.55
C ALA A 18 23.20 14.13 9.39
N LEU A 19 22.87 12.83 9.52
CA LEU A 19 22.07 12.11 8.54
C LEU A 19 20.63 12.66 8.44
N GLU A 20 20.03 13.04 9.57
CA GLU A 20 18.68 13.63 9.57
C GLU A 20 18.66 14.93 8.76
N GLU A 21 19.62 15.83 8.99
CA GLU A 21 19.71 17.09 8.26
C GLU A 21 20.00 16.88 6.76
N GLU A 22 20.95 16.00 6.40
CA GLU A 22 21.25 15.65 5.01
C GLU A 22 20.00 15.17 4.25
N LEU A 23 19.18 14.32 4.88
CA LEU A 23 17.95 13.82 4.28
C LEU A 23 16.84 14.88 4.24
N LYS A 24 16.75 15.76 5.24
CA LYS A 24 15.80 16.90 5.21
C LYS A 24 16.15 17.89 4.10
N GLU A 25 17.44 18.18 3.90
CA GLU A 25 17.92 19.03 2.81
C GLU A 25 17.59 18.43 1.43
N ALA A 26 17.58 17.10 1.33
CA ALA A 26 17.13 16.38 0.14
C ALA A 26 15.59 16.33 -0.03
N GLY A 27 14.82 16.93 0.90
CA GLY A 27 13.36 17.04 0.83
C GLY A 27 12.58 15.92 1.53
N PHE A 28 13.24 15.03 2.27
CA PHE A 28 12.53 13.99 3.03
C PHE A 28 11.91 14.53 4.32
N VAL A 29 10.75 13.99 4.69
CA VAL A 29 10.20 14.18 6.05
C VAL A 29 10.85 13.16 6.97
N VAL A 30 11.79 13.64 7.79
CA VAL A 30 12.60 12.81 8.69
C VAL A 30 12.31 13.13 10.14
N ARG A 31 12.28 12.09 10.98
CA ARG A 31 12.19 12.22 12.43
C ARG A 31 13.30 11.40 13.08
N LEU A 32 14.24 12.07 13.72
CA LEU A 32 15.17 11.41 14.64
C LEU A 32 14.43 10.96 15.92
N ASP A 33 14.67 9.70 16.32
CA ASP A 33 14.20 9.14 17.58
C ASP A 33 15.38 8.78 18.48
N ASP A 34 15.80 9.77 19.23
CA ASP A 34 16.91 9.80 20.19
C ASP A 34 16.49 9.42 21.61
N ARG A 35 15.20 9.10 21.84
CA ARG A 35 14.67 8.72 23.15
C ARG A 35 15.49 7.60 23.79
N ASP A 36 15.64 7.62 25.11
CA ASP A 36 16.37 6.57 25.81
C ASP A 36 15.47 5.33 26.00
N MET A 37 15.29 4.56 24.93
CA MET A 37 14.46 3.36 24.88
C MET A 37 15.19 2.25 24.15
N ARG A 38 14.88 0.99 24.50
CA ARG A 38 15.40 -0.18 23.77
C ARG A 38 15.05 -0.09 22.28
N PRO A 39 15.99 -0.35 21.35
CA PRO A 39 15.74 -0.26 19.91
C PRO A 39 14.46 -0.98 19.45
N GLY A 40 14.23 -2.21 19.94
CA GLY A 40 13.01 -2.96 19.61
C GLY A 40 11.70 -2.27 19.98
N ALA A 41 11.66 -1.51 21.08
CA ALA A 41 10.47 -0.73 21.45
C ALA A 41 10.25 0.44 20.48
N LYS A 42 11.33 1.05 19.98
CA LYS A 42 11.27 2.10 18.96
C LYS A 42 10.84 1.53 17.61
N TYR A 43 11.33 0.36 17.24
CA TYR A 43 10.94 -0.32 15.99
C TYR A 43 9.42 -0.52 15.95
N TYR A 44 8.87 -1.16 16.98
CA TYR A 44 7.43 -1.38 17.11
C TYR A 44 6.64 -0.07 17.08
N HIS A 45 7.11 0.97 17.77
CA HIS A 45 6.45 2.28 17.81
C HIS A 45 6.29 2.94 16.43
N TRP A 46 7.28 2.79 15.55
CA TRP A 46 7.24 3.37 14.20
C TRP A 46 6.56 2.45 13.18
N GLU A 47 6.71 1.14 13.33
CA GLU A 47 5.99 0.15 12.51
C GLU A 47 4.48 0.26 12.70
N MET A 48 4.00 0.46 13.93
CA MET A 48 2.58 0.67 14.23
C MET A 48 2.02 1.97 13.62
N ARG A 49 2.87 2.95 13.32
CA ARG A 49 2.47 4.20 12.65
C ARG A 49 2.57 4.13 11.13
N GLY A 50 3.00 2.99 10.57
CA GLY A 50 3.14 2.83 9.13
C GLY A 50 4.25 3.69 8.53
N VAL A 51 5.30 4.03 9.29
CA VAL A 51 6.48 4.72 8.71
C VAL A 51 7.10 3.80 7.66
N PRO A 52 7.24 4.26 6.39
CA PRO A 52 7.63 3.39 5.27
C PRO A 52 9.09 2.93 5.35
N LEU A 53 9.97 3.76 5.91
CA LEU A 53 11.39 3.49 6.02
C LEU A 53 11.96 3.92 7.37
N ARG A 54 12.72 3.03 7.97
CA ARG A 54 13.52 3.27 9.17
C ARG A 54 15.00 3.13 8.84
N ILE A 55 15.79 4.15 9.13
CA ILE A 55 17.25 4.08 8.95
C ILE A 55 17.91 3.84 10.30
N GLU A 56 18.67 2.76 10.41
CA GLU A 56 19.44 2.37 11.60
C GLU A 56 20.90 2.76 11.41
N ILE A 57 21.48 3.36 12.44
CA ILE A 57 22.90 3.75 12.49
C ILE A 57 23.46 3.41 13.87
N GLY A 58 24.42 2.50 13.92
CA GLY A 58 25.14 2.14 15.13
C GLY A 58 26.67 2.28 14.96
N PRO A 59 27.44 1.99 16.02
CA PRO A 59 28.90 2.11 16.00
C PRO A 59 29.57 1.37 14.84
N ARG A 60 29.10 0.14 14.54
CA ARG A 60 29.64 -0.68 13.45
C ARG A 60 29.35 -0.11 12.07
N ASP A 61 28.19 0.54 11.91
CA ASP A 61 27.80 1.14 10.64
C ASP A 61 28.62 2.40 10.39
N ILE A 62 28.89 3.18 11.44
CA ILE A 62 29.80 4.34 11.40
C ILE A 62 31.21 3.90 11.01
N ASP A 63 31.75 2.88 11.66
CA ASP A 63 33.10 2.35 11.34
C ASP A 63 33.21 1.88 9.88
N ALA A 64 32.11 1.35 9.32
CA ALA A 64 32.01 0.90 7.95
C ALA A 64 31.56 1.99 6.96
N ASN A 65 31.33 3.23 7.42
CA ASN A 65 30.76 4.32 6.64
C ASN A 65 29.47 3.95 5.90
N THR A 66 28.55 3.29 6.59
CA THR A 66 27.28 2.77 6.06
C THR A 66 26.10 3.06 6.99
N VAL A 67 24.88 2.79 6.53
CA VAL A 67 23.65 2.74 7.33
C VAL A 67 22.82 1.54 6.91
N VAL A 68 21.85 1.15 7.74
CA VAL A 68 20.90 0.10 7.39
C VAL A 68 19.52 0.72 7.20
N ALA A 69 19.02 0.69 5.98
CA ALA A 69 17.66 1.04 5.61
C ALA A 69 16.75 -0.18 5.84
N VAL A 70 15.66 -0.01 6.57
CA VAL A 70 14.68 -1.06 6.86
C VAL A 70 13.30 -0.59 6.45
N THR A 71 12.71 -1.24 5.46
CA THR A 71 11.35 -0.94 4.98
C THR A 71 10.29 -1.49 5.92
N ARG A 72 9.06 -0.99 5.82
CA ARG A 72 7.96 -1.37 6.72
C ARG A 72 7.57 -2.85 6.64
N ASP A 73 7.75 -3.48 5.48
CA ASP A 73 7.56 -4.92 5.28
C ASP A 73 8.74 -5.76 5.82
N GLY A 74 9.80 -5.12 6.33
CA GLY A 74 10.89 -5.75 7.06
C GLY A 74 12.15 -6.03 6.24
N GLN A 75 12.21 -5.63 4.97
CA GLN A 75 13.41 -5.79 4.15
C GLN A 75 14.52 -4.86 4.64
N LYS A 76 15.76 -5.35 4.58
CA LYS A 76 16.94 -4.63 5.07
C LYS A 76 17.93 -4.43 3.94
N THR A 77 18.33 -3.19 3.73
CA THR A 77 19.31 -2.80 2.72
C THR A 77 20.42 -2.01 3.39
N LYS A 78 21.67 -2.45 3.20
CA LYS A 78 22.84 -1.69 3.66
C LYS A 78 23.20 -0.64 2.62
N LEU A 79 23.24 0.63 3.01
CA LEU A 79 23.55 1.76 2.14
C LEU A 79 24.91 2.37 2.50
N ASP A 80 25.68 2.78 1.50
CA ASP A 80 26.90 3.56 1.70
C ASP A 80 26.54 4.98 2.12
N ARG A 81 27.25 5.54 3.10
CA ARG A 81 26.99 6.92 3.55
C ARG A 81 27.23 7.95 2.47
N ARG A 82 28.15 7.73 1.53
CA ARG A 82 28.51 8.70 0.48
C ARG A 82 27.38 8.93 -0.54
N GLY A 83 26.48 7.97 -0.69
CA GLY A 83 25.33 8.02 -1.62
C GLY A 83 24.01 7.75 -0.90
N VAL A 84 23.91 8.10 0.38
CA VAL A 84 22.75 7.68 1.20
C VAL A 84 21.44 8.26 0.68
N VAL A 85 21.45 9.49 0.17
CA VAL A 85 20.26 10.18 -0.33
C VAL A 85 19.68 9.43 -1.52
N GLU A 86 20.52 9.11 -2.51
CA GLU A 86 20.14 8.33 -3.69
C GLU A 86 19.68 6.92 -3.29
N GLY A 87 20.42 6.27 -2.37
CA GLY A 87 20.06 4.96 -1.85
C GLY A 87 18.69 4.94 -1.16
N VAL A 88 18.38 5.96 -0.36
CA VAL A 88 17.07 6.11 0.31
C VAL A 88 15.96 6.34 -0.71
N PHE A 89 16.19 7.17 -1.73
CA PHE A 89 15.24 7.34 -2.85
C PHE A 89 14.94 6.02 -3.54
N SER A 90 15.97 5.25 -3.91
CA SER A 90 15.81 3.95 -4.58
C SER A 90 15.03 2.97 -3.72
N VAL A 91 15.38 2.83 -2.44
CA VAL A 91 14.68 1.92 -1.52
C VAL A 91 13.20 2.30 -1.38
N LEU A 92 12.89 3.59 -1.24
CA LEU A 92 11.50 4.06 -1.15
C LEU A 92 10.73 3.86 -2.47
N ALA A 93 11.38 4.05 -3.61
CA ALA A 93 10.78 3.83 -4.92
C ALA A 93 10.45 2.36 -5.15
N GLU A 94 11.39 1.46 -4.85
CA GLU A 94 11.19 0.00 -4.92
C GLU A 94 10.10 -0.45 -3.94
N PHE A 95 10.11 0.06 -2.70
CA PHE A 95 9.08 -0.25 -1.71
C PHE A 95 7.69 0.19 -2.18
N ARG A 96 7.57 1.41 -2.73
CA ARG A 96 6.32 1.93 -3.29
C ARG A 96 5.82 1.05 -4.44
N GLU A 97 6.71 0.66 -5.34
CA GLU A 97 6.34 -0.20 -6.47
C GLU A 97 5.85 -1.57 -5.99
N GLY A 98 6.55 -2.17 -5.03
CA GLY A 98 6.16 -3.46 -4.46
C GLY A 98 4.78 -3.44 -3.80
N ILE A 99 4.46 -2.41 -3.01
CA ILE A 99 3.13 -2.28 -2.41
C ILE A 99 2.04 -1.99 -3.45
N TRP A 100 2.37 -1.22 -4.50
CA TRP A 100 1.43 -0.92 -5.58
C TRP A 100 1.09 -2.17 -6.38
N GLU A 101 2.09 -2.93 -6.81
CA GLU A 101 1.91 -4.17 -7.57
C GLU A 101 1.13 -5.21 -6.76
N THR A 102 1.47 -5.36 -5.48
CA THR A 102 0.75 -6.26 -4.58
C THR A 102 -0.72 -5.86 -4.44
N ALA A 103 -1.01 -4.58 -4.21
CA ALA A 103 -2.37 -4.09 -4.08
C ALA A 103 -3.15 -4.22 -5.40
N ARG A 104 -2.49 -3.96 -6.53
CA ARG A 104 -3.08 -4.06 -7.87
C ARG A 104 -3.44 -5.51 -8.22
N GLN A 105 -2.53 -6.45 -7.99
CA GLN A 105 -2.80 -7.88 -8.19
C GLN A 105 -3.95 -8.34 -7.28
N ALA A 106 -3.89 -7.95 -6.00
CA ALA A 106 -4.92 -8.29 -5.04
C ALA A 106 -6.30 -7.70 -5.39
N MET A 107 -6.35 -6.55 -6.09
CA MET A 107 -7.57 -6.00 -6.65
C MET A 107 -8.04 -6.81 -7.87
N ALA A 108 -7.13 -7.10 -8.80
CA ALA A 108 -7.43 -7.89 -10.01
C ALA A 108 -8.00 -9.28 -9.66
N ASP A 109 -7.40 -9.96 -8.67
CA ASP A 109 -7.85 -11.29 -8.20
C ASP A 109 -9.25 -11.27 -7.56
N ARG A 110 -9.75 -10.09 -7.18
CA ARG A 110 -11.06 -9.88 -6.56
C ARG A 110 -12.11 -9.30 -7.50
N ILE A 111 -11.74 -9.04 -8.76
CA ILE A 111 -12.69 -8.61 -9.78
C ILE A 111 -13.18 -9.85 -10.51
N THR A 112 -14.48 -10.10 -10.45
CA THR A 112 -15.11 -11.26 -11.10
C THR A 112 -16.20 -10.80 -12.04
N VAL A 113 -16.17 -11.24 -13.30
CA VAL A 113 -17.30 -11.05 -14.22
C VAL A 113 -18.37 -12.07 -13.88
N ALA A 114 -19.60 -11.61 -13.63
CA ALA A 114 -20.74 -12.44 -13.28
C ALA A 114 -21.87 -12.25 -14.29
N ALA A 115 -22.47 -13.37 -14.71
CA ALA A 115 -23.57 -13.41 -15.67
C ALA A 115 -24.93 -13.67 -15.01
N THR A 116 -24.94 -14.13 -13.75
CA THR A 116 -26.17 -14.37 -12.97
C THR A 116 -26.16 -13.66 -11.63
N LEU A 117 -27.34 -13.53 -11.00
CA LEU A 117 -27.48 -12.95 -9.66
C LEU A 117 -26.77 -13.80 -8.60
N GLU A 118 -26.74 -15.12 -8.77
CA GLU A 118 -26.04 -16.04 -7.86
C GLU A 118 -24.52 -15.87 -7.95
N GLU A 119 -23.97 -15.79 -9.15
CA GLU A 119 -22.54 -15.50 -9.37
C GLU A 119 -22.16 -14.13 -8.81
N THR A 120 -23.04 -13.15 -9.00
CA THR A 120 -22.87 -11.80 -8.46
C THR A 120 -22.83 -11.84 -6.93
N ALA A 121 -23.78 -12.53 -6.29
CA ALA A 121 -23.86 -12.68 -4.84
C ALA A 121 -22.63 -13.39 -4.26
N GLU A 122 -22.01 -14.34 -4.98
CA GLU A 122 -20.77 -14.97 -4.54
C GLU A 122 -19.57 -14.03 -4.70
N ALA A 123 -19.44 -13.36 -5.84
CA ALA A 123 -18.33 -12.46 -6.13
C ALA A 123 -18.25 -11.28 -5.13
N VAL A 124 -19.40 -10.69 -4.75
CA VAL A 124 -19.44 -9.55 -3.83
C VAL A 124 -19.12 -9.90 -2.37
N LYS A 125 -19.02 -11.18 -2.00
CA LYS A 125 -18.59 -11.59 -0.65
C LYS A 125 -17.15 -11.22 -0.36
N ASN A 126 -16.29 -11.33 -1.38
CA ASN A 126 -14.83 -11.19 -1.23
C ASN A 126 -14.23 -10.16 -2.21
N GLY A 127 -15.04 -9.50 -3.02
CA GLY A 127 -14.54 -8.63 -4.09
C GLY A 127 -15.60 -7.78 -4.78
N VAL A 128 -15.35 -7.49 -6.05
CA VAL A 128 -16.19 -6.67 -6.92
C VAL A 128 -16.71 -7.54 -8.06
N ALA A 129 -18.03 -7.53 -8.25
CA ALA A 129 -18.65 -8.16 -9.41
C ALA A 129 -18.76 -7.16 -10.57
N VAL A 130 -18.39 -7.59 -11.77
CA VAL A 130 -18.67 -6.88 -13.02
C VAL A 130 -19.87 -7.58 -13.67
N VAL A 131 -20.98 -6.88 -13.78
CA VAL A 131 -22.22 -7.40 -14.36
C VAL A 131 -22.69 -6.48 -15.49
N HIS A 132 -23.54 -6.98 -16.39
CA HIS A 132 -24.22 -6.10 -17.33
C HIS A 132 -25.51 -5.57 -16.71
N TRP A 133 -25.73 -4.26 -16.81
CA TRP A 133 -26.92 -3.58 -16.29
C TRP A 133 -27.53 -2.69 -17.37
N CYS A 134 -28.86 -2.73 -17.51
CA CYS A 134 -29.61 -1.98 -18.53
C CYS A 134 -29.79 -0.48 -18.21
N GLY A 135 -29.31 -0.01 -17.05
CA GLY A 135 -29.42 1.39 -16.63
C GLY A 135 -30.75 1.78 -15.99
N SER A 136 -31.70 0.83 -15.84
CA SER A 136 -32.99 1.10 -15.20
C SER A 136 -32.90 0.98 -13.67
N GLN A 137 -33.57 1.90 -12.98
CA GLN A 137 -33.66 1.90 -11.52
C GLN A 137 -34.31 0.61 -10.99
N GLU A 138 -35.34 0.09 -11.66
CA GLU A 138 -36.01 -1.15 -11.25
C GLU A 138 -35.04 -2.35 -11.26
N CYS A 139 -34.18 -2.46 -12.28
CA CYS A 139 -33.17 -3.52 -12.31
C CYS A 139 -32.07 -3.30 -11.27
N ALA A 140 -31.72 -2.04 -10.99
CA ALA A 140 -30.76 -1.74 -9.93
C ALA A 140 -31.27 -2.24 -8.57
N GLU A 141 -32.49 -1.86 -8.19
CA GLU A 141 -33.11 -2.27 -6.92
C GLU A 141 -33.21 -3.81 -6.80
N LYS A 142 -33.54 -4.49 -7.90
CA LYS A 142 -33.57 -5.97 -7.95
C LYS A 142 -32.19 -6.59 -7.71
N ILE A 143 -31.15 -6.08 -8.37
CA ILE A 143 -29.78 -6.57 -8.20
C ILE A 143 -29.34 -6.36 -6.76
N GLU A 144 -29.47 -5.13 -6.26
CA GLU A 144 -29.02 -4.77 -4.90
C GLU A 144 -29.72 -5.58 -3.82
N THR A 145 -31.04 -5.78 -3.95
CA THR A 145 -31.82 -6.60 -3.01
C THR A 145 -31.43 -8.07 -3.07
N ALA A 146 -31.16 -8.61 -4.27
CA ALA A 146 -30.83 -10.02 -4.44
C ALA A 146 -29.43 -10.39 -3.93
N VAL A 147 -28.47 -9.46 -4.02
CA VAL A 147 -27.05 -9.73 -3.74
C VAL A 147 -26.55 -9.07 -2.44
N ASP A 148 -27.39 -8.28 -1.77
CA ASP A 148 -27.06 -7.52 -0.55
C ASP A 148 -25.76 -6.70 -0.74
N ALA A 149 -25.74 -5.94 -1.83
CA ALA A 149 -24.63 -5.08 -2.24
C ALA A 149 -25.14 -3.93 -3.10
N SER A 150 -24.28 -2.96 -3.42
CA SER A 150 -24.68 -1.75 -4.16
C SER A 150 -24.06 -1.69 -5.55
N ILE A 151 -24.80 -1.10 -6.49
CA ILE A 151 -24.24 -0.70 -7.79
C ILE A 151 -23.38 0.55 -7.59
N LEU A 152 -22.10 0.45 -7.95
CA LEU A 152 -21.13 1.54 -7.76
C LEU A 152 -21.12 2.55 -8.91
N GLY A 153 -21.58 2.14 -10.10
CA GLY A 153 -21.63 2.98 -11.29
C GLY A 153 -21.35 2.23 -12.60
N SER A 154 -21.58 2.92 -13.71
CA SER A 154 -21.52 2.39 -15.08
C SER A 154 -20.38 2.97 -15.94
N ASP A 155 -19.73 4.05 -15.51
CA ASP A 155 -18.57 4.64 -16.20
C ASP A 155 -17.25 4.04 -15.69
N ILE A 156 -16.99 2.79 -16.06
CA ILE A 156 -15.81 2.05 -15.61
C ILE A 156 -14.56 2.58 -16.33
N ARG A 157 -13.65 3.19 -15.57
CA ARG A 157 -12.36 3.72 -16.05
C ARG A 157 -11.17 2.93 -15.47
N SER A 158 -11.27 1.60 -15.54
CA SER A 158 -10.24 0.70 -15.03
C SER A 158 -9.64 -0.11 -16.18
N ASP A 159 -8.32 -0.22 -16.21
CA ASP A 159 -7.61 -1.07 -17.16
C ASP A 159 -7.66 -2.56 -16.78
N LEU A 160 -8.14 -2.88 -15.57
CA LEU A 160 -8.39 -4.24 -15.11
C LEU A 160 -9.71 -4.83 -15.65
N ILE A 161 -10.57 -4.00 -16.25
CA ILE A 161 -11.92 -4.40 -16.67
C ILE A 161 -12.12 -4.07 -18.14
N THR A 162 -12.45 -5.09 -18.92
CA THR A 162 -12.89 -4.89 -20.31
C THR A 162 -14.38 -4.59 -20.32
N VAL A 163 -14.74 -3.32 -20.56
CA VAL A 163 -16.14 -2.90 -20.70
C VAL A 163 -16.74 -3.55 -21.95
N SER A 164 -17.91 -4.15 -21.77
CA SER A 164 -18.64 -4.80 -22.85
C SER A 164 -20.14 -4.60 -22.67
N ASP A 165 -20.88 -4.77 -23.77
CA ASP A 165 -22.32 -4.90 -23.75
C ASP A 165 -22.72 -6.37 -23.61
N GLY A 166 -23.84 -6.62 -22.96
CA GLY A 166 -24.36 -7.96 -22.69
C GLY A 166 -25.79 -7.93 -22.16
N PRO A 167 -26.41 -9.09 -21.92
CA PRO A 167 -27.74 -9.16 -21.33
C PRO A 167 -27.69 -8.73 -19.85
N CYS A 168 -28.61 -7.86 -19.46
CA CYS A 168 -28.76 -7.39 -18.09
C CYS A 168 -29.00 -8.57 -17.16
N VAL A 169 -28.21 -8.66 -16.08
CA VAL A 169 -28.27 -9.76 -15.12
C VAL A 169 -29.65 -9.91 -14.44
N ALA A 170 -30.47 -8.85 -14.46
CA ALA A 170 -31.81 -8.85 -13.86
C ALA A 170 -32.96 -9.10 -14.85
N CYS A 171 -32.94 -8.49 -16.05
CA CYS A 171 -34.05 -8.55 -17.01
C CYS A 171 -33.72 -9.21 -18.36
N GLY A 172 -32.46 -9.43 -18.66
CA GLY A 172 -32.00 -9.99 -19.95
C GLY A 172 -31.93 -8.99 -21.11
N ASP A 173 -32.45 -7.76 -20.95
CA ASP A 173 -32.33 -6.70 -21.96
C ASP A 173 -30.87 -6.25 -22.16
N ARG A 174 -30.59 -5.50 -23.23
CA ARG A 174 -29.25 -4.97 -23.46
C ARG A 174 -28.80 -4.07 -22.30
N GLY A 175 -27.64 -4.39 -21.74
CA GLY A 175 -26.96 -3.64 -20.72
C GLY A 175 -25.46 -3.50 -21.00
N THR A 176 -24.81 -2.66 -20.21
CA THR A 176 -23.37 -2.39 -20.28
C THR A 176 -22.73 -2.75 -18.95
N SER A 177 -21.43 -3.08 -18.95
CA SER A 177 -20.69 -3.42 -17.73
C SER A 177 -20.84 -2.35 -16.64
N THR A 178 -21.21 -2.80 -15.44
CA THR A 178 -21.35 -2.00 -14.23
C THR A 178 -20.70 -2.76 -13.06
N LEU A 179 -20.26 -2.01 -12.05
CA LEU A 179 -19.66 -2.57 -10.85
C LEU A 179 -20.70 -2.77 -9.76
N VAL A 180 -20.67 -3.93 -9.11
CA VAL A 180 -21.44 -4.23 -7.91
C VAL A 180 -20.49 -4.68 -6.82
N ALA A 181 -20.57 -4.07 -5.64
CA ALA A 181 -19.79 -4.48 -4.49
C ALA A 181 -20.48 -4.08 -3.18
N ARG A 182 -20.09 -4.74 -2.09
CA ARG A 182 -20.52 -4.32 -0.76
C ARG A 182 -19.83 -3.02 -0.38
N THR A 183 -20.62 -2.03 -0.01
CA THR A 183 -20.13 -0.73 0.47
C THR A 183 -20.06 -0.73 2.01
N TYR A 184 -19.10 0.01 2.56
CA TYR A 184 -18.92 0.20 4.00
C TYR A 184 -19.86 1.25 4.58
#